data_AF-A0A1I2FRU3-F1
#
_entry.id   AF-A0A1I2FRU3-F1
#
_cell.length_a   1.000
_cell.length_b   1.000
_cell.length_c   1.000
_cell.angle_alpha   90.00
_cell.angle_beta   90.00
_cell.angle_gamma   90.00
#
_symmetry.space_group_name_H-M   'P 1'
#
loop_
_entity.id
_entity.type
_entity.pdbx_description
1 polymer ?
#
loop_
_entity_poly.entity_id
_entity_poly.type
_entity_poly.pdbx_seq_one_letter_code
_entity_poly.pdbx_strand_id
1 'polypeptide(L)'
;MFRFVIKYLGFLKFVPGLPLLFDIWLKVYIFITHMELLNWMDEISAEVQQWPDVIVHTHKYGGIQFDFKHKEIGHLHGNGLLDMPLNRQLKATLIEEGHVEDHHLLKNTGWISFYIRTERDKHYALQLLRLAYKWRGGTIPGCFFAGIADRISSDHSGVNKPDFIGPFSNWPE
;
A
#
# COMPACT_ATOMS: atom_id res chain seq x y z
N MET A 1 15.35 -6.96 -8.62
CA MET A 1 15.50 -6.03 -9.75
C MET A 1 15.29 -4.57 -9.35
N PHE A 2 14.11 -4.19 -8.84
CA PHE A 2 13.78 -2.79 -8.48
C PHE A 2 14.85 -2.08 -7.64
N ARG A 3 15.23 -2.64 -6.48
CA ARG A 3 16.27 -2.07 -5.59
C ARG A 3 17.62 -1.86 -6.27
N PHE A 4 18.00 -2.74 -7.21
CA PHE A 4 19.24 -2.62 -7.96
C PHE A 4 19.20 -1.41 -8.90
N VAL A 5 18.11 -1.26 -9.67
CA VAL A 5 17.92 -0.14 -10.59
C VAL A 5 17.94 1.18 -9.84
N ILE A 6 17.19 1.29 -8.74
CA ILE A 6 17.18 2.52 -7.94
C ILE A 6 18.56 2.84 -7.35
N LYS A 7 19.33 1.82 -6.91
CA LYS A 7 20.65 1.99 -6.31
C LYS A 7 21.72 2.42 -7.31
N TYR A 8 21.77 1.81 -8.50
CA TYR A 8 22.87 2.02 -9.46
C TYR A 8 22.50 2.89 -10.65
N LEU A 9 21.22 2.93 -11.01
CA LEU A 9 20.68 3.68 -12.15
C LEU A 9 19.72 4.79 -11.71
N GLY A 10 19.78 5.21 -10.44
CA GLY A 10 18.89 6.23 -9.89
C GLY A 10 18.98 7.60 -10.58
N PHE A 11 20.05 7.89 -11.33
CA PHE A 11 20.18 9.11 -12.14
C PHE A 11 19.18 9.15 -13.31
N LEU A 12 18.67 7.99 -13.75
CA LEU A 12 17.67 7.89 -14.81
C LEU A 12 16.34 8.57 -14.45
N LYS A 13 16.09 8.84 -13.16
CA LYS A 13 14.90 9.58 -12.71
C LYS A 13 14.83 11.02 -13.23
N PHE A 14 15.94 11.58 -13.70
CA PHE A 14 16.00 12.92 -14.26
C PHE A 14 15.64 12.97 -15.75
N VAL A 15 15.54 11.81 -16.42
CA VAL A 15 15.10 11.72 -17.81
C VAL A 15 13.57 11.76 -17.84
N PRO A 16 12.93 12.74 -18.51
CA PRO A 16 11.47 12.85 -18.56
C PRO A 16 10.82 11.56 -19.08
N GLY A 17 9.76 11.10 -18.41
CA GLY A 17 8.98 9.92 -18.83
C GLY A 17 9.63 8.56 -18.50
N LEU A 18 10.94 8.50 -18.28
CA LEU A 18 11.65 7.24 -18.08
C LEU A 18 11.20 6.46 -16.82
N PRO A 19 10.92 7.10 -15.67
CA PRO A 19 10.35 6.39 -14.52
C PRO A 19 9.00 5.74 -14.80
N LEU A 20 8.15 6.39 -15.59
CA LEU A 20 6.83 5.85 -15.96
C LEU A 20 6.99 4.62 -16.86
N LEU A 21 7.88 4.70 -17.84
CA LEU A 21 8.20 3.56 -18.69
C LEU A 21 8.75 2.39 -17.86
N PHE A 22 9.66 2.67 -16.92
CA PHE A 22 10.20 1.64 -16.04
C PHE A 22 9.10 0.95 -15.21
N ASP A 23 8.17 1.71 -14.64
CA ASP A 23 7.05 1.14 -13.90
C ASP A 23 6.09 0.32 -14.79
N ILE A 24 5.82 0.77 -16.02
CA ILE A 24 5.08 0.00 -17.01
C ILE A 24 5.80 -1.32 -17.32
N TRP A 25 7.12 -1.30 -17.47
CA TRP A 25 7.91 -2.52 -17.65
C TRP A 25 7.82 -3.46 -16.46
N LEU A 26 7.77 -2.94 -15.22
CA LEU A 26 7.49 -3.77 -14.04
C LEU A 26 6.11 -4.42 -14.14
N LYS A 27 5.07 -3.66 -14.52
CA LYS A 27 3.72 -4.21 -14.70
C LYS A 27 3.67 -5.31 -15.76
N VAL A 28 4.35 -5.13 -16.90
CA VAL A 28 4.43 -6.15 -17.96
C VAL A 28 5.13 -7.41 -17.42
N TYR A 29 6.23 -7.26 -16.68
CA TYR A 29 6.90 -8.40 -16.07
C TYR A 29 6.02 -9.13 -15.03
N ILE A 30 5.31 -8.38 -14.18
CA ILE A 30 4.38 -8.96 -13.20
C ILE A 30 3.19 -9.60 -13.90
N PHE A 31 2.64 -9.02 -14.95
CA PHE A 31 1.56 -9.61 -15.75
C PHE A 31 1.92 -11.02 -16.23
N ILE A 32 3.17 -11.20 -16.69
CA ILE A 32 3.65 -12.50 -17.20
C ILE A 32 3.94 -13.50 -16.07
N THR A 33 4.34 -13.03 -14.89
CA THR A 33 4.90 -13.91 -13.84
C THR A 33 3.98 -14.13 -12.64
N HIS A 34 3.17 -13.12 -12.28
CA HIS A 34 2.37 -13.07 -11.05
C HIS A 34 1.11 -12.21 -11.27
N MET A 35 0.23 -12.62 -12.19
CA MET A 35 -0.96 -11.85 -12.57
C MET A 35 -1.89 -11.51 -11.38
N GLU A 36 -1.97 -12.38 -10.36
CA GLU A 36 -2.76 -12.14 -9.14
C GLU A 36 -2.35 -10.85 -8.41
N LEU A 37 -1.08 -10.47 -8.46
CA LEU A 37 -0.61 -9.24 -7.85
C LEU A 37 -1.26 -8.01 -8.51
N LEU A 38 -1.47 -8.03 -9.83
CA LEU A 38 -2.15 -6.93 -10.52
C LEU A 38 -3.62 -6.83 -10.10
N ASN A 39 -4.30 -7.96 -9.93
CA ASN A 39 -5.68 -7.99 -9.42
C ASN A 39 -5.76 -7.35 -8.03
N TRP A 40 -4.85 -7.73 -7.12
CA TRP A 40 -4.81 -7.15 -5.78
C TRP A 40 -4.51 -5.64 -5.80
N MET A 41 -3.61 -5.19 -6.69
CA MET A 41 -3.32 -3.76 -6.85
C MET A 41 -4.54 -2.98 -7.37
N ASP A 42 -5.29 -3.55 -8.31
CA ASP A 42 -6.51 -2.94 -8.84
C ASP A 42 -7.62 -2.90 -7.78
N GLU A 43 -7.79 -3.96 -6.98
CA GLU A 43 -8.72 -3.99 -5.84
C GLU A 43 -8.37 -2.92 -4.80
N ILE A 44 -7.08 -2.78 -4.44
CA ILE A 44 -6.62 -1.73 -3.51
C ILE A 44 -6.96 -0.36 -4.08
N SER A 45 -6.63 -0.11 -5.35
CA SER A 45 -6.87 1.18 -5.99
C SER A 45 -8.36 1.51 -6.05
N ALA A 46 -9.21 0.52 -6.36
CA ALA A 46 -10.66 0.67 -6.42
C ALA A 46 -11.26 1.01 -5.04
N GLU A 47 -10.81 0.34 -3.98
CA GLU A 47 -11.27 0.63 -2.61
C GLU A 47 -10.83 2.03 -2.15
N VAL A 48 -9.56 2.38 -2.33
CA VAL A 48 -8.98 3.64 -1.84
C VAL A 48 -9.58 4.84 -2.58
N GLN A 49 -9.89 4.69 -3.87
CA GLN A 49 -10.56 5.73 -4.67
C GLN A 49 -11.96 6.09 -4.13
N GLN A 50 -12.61 5.20 -3.39
CA GLN A 50 -13.94 5.44 -2.83
C GLN A 50 -13.90 6.20 -1.50
N TRP A 51 -12.72 6.41 -0.93
CA TRP A 51 -12.60 7.17 0.30
C TRP A 51 -12.86 8.67 0.03
N PRO A 52 -13.61 9.37 0.91
CA PRO A 52 -13.90 10.78 0.70
C PRO A 52 -12.63 11.64 0.52
N ASP A 53 -12.70 12.58 -0.42
CA ASP A 53 -11.61 13.51 -0.77
C ASP A 53 -10.29 12.83 -1.21
N VAL A 54 -10.33 11.54 -1.58
CA VAL A 54 -9.19 10.84 -2.18
C VAL A 54 -9.18 11.02 -3.70
N ILE A 55 -8.01 11.39 -4.23
CA ILE A 55 -7.73 11.49 -5.66
C ILE A 55 -6.68 10.44 -6.02
N VAL A 56 -6.87 9.78 -7.15
CA VAL A 56 -5.97 8.76 -7.67
C VAL A 56 -5.39 9.23 -9.01
N HIS A 57 -4.06 9.23 -9.13
CA HIS A 57 -3.36 9.66 -10.34
C HIS A 57 -1.99 8.99 -10.48
N THR A 58 -1.34 9.13 -11.63
CA THR A 58 0.00 8.57 -11.86
C THR A 58 1.04 9.29 -11.01
N HIS A 59 1.86 8.53 -10.27
CA HIS A 59 2.99 9.09 -9.53
C HIS A 59 4.12 9.50 -10.47
N LYS A 60 4.82 10.61 -10.18
CA LYS A 60 5.89 11.16 -11.04
C LYS A 60 7.08 10.22 -11.28
N TYR A 61 7.28 9.24 -10.39
CA TYR A 61 8.31 8.21 -10.54
C TYR A 61 7.76 6.86 -10.99
N GLY A 62 6.56 6.85 -11.58
CA GLY A 62 5.82 5.63 -11.92
C GLY A 62 5.03 5.10 -10.73
N GLY A 63 4.02 4.27 -11.01
CA GLY A 63 3.04 3.79 -10.04
C GLY A 63 1.76 4.63 -10.00
N ILE A 64 0.84 4.20 -9.15
CA ILE A 64 -0.45 4.87 -8.86
C ILE A 64 -0.31 5.57 -7.51
N GLN A 65 -0.58 6.87 -7.45
CA GLN A 65 -0.56 7.69 -6.26
C GLN A 65 -1.97 7.90 -5.71
N PHE A 66 -2.09 7.90 -4.39
CA PHE A 66 -3.30 8.23 -3.64
C PHE A 66 -3.05 9.51 -2.83
N ASP A 67 -3.85 10.53 -3.09
CA ASP A 67 -3.80 11.82 -2.38
C ASP A 67 -5.09 12.06 -1.62
N PHE A 68 -4.99 12.37 -0.32
CA PHE A 68 -6.08 12.92 0.46
C PHE A 68 -5.87 14.43 0.63
N LYS A 69 -6.83 15.24 0.17
CA LYS A 69 -6.75 16.72 0.25
C LYS A 69 -5.39 17.28 -0.21
N HIS A 70 -4.92 16.81 -1.36
CA HIS A 70 -3.63 17.19 -1.99
C HIS A 70 -2.38 16.77 -1.19
N LYS A 71 -2.52 15.84 -0.25
CA LYS A 71 -1.41 15.25 0.49
C LYS A 71 -1.36 13.76 0.22
N GLU A 72 -0.21 13.32 -0.25
CA GLU A 72 0.04 11.91 -0.50
C GLU A 72 -0.15 11.08 0.77
N ILE A 73 -0.96 10.02 0.65
CA ILE A 73 -1.16 8.99 1.66
C ILE A 73 -0.49 7.67 1.26
N GLY A 74 -0.11 7.50 0.00
CA GLY A 74 0.75 6.42 -0.49
C GLY A 74 0.78 6.35 -2.02
N HIS A 75 1.72 5.59 -2.56
CA HIS A 75 1.76 5.21 -3.96
C HIS A 75 2.20 3.76 -4.15
N LEU A 76 1.64 3.12 -5.16
CA LEU A 76 1.80 1.71 -5.46
C LEU A 76 2.48 1.51 -6.82
N HIS A 77 3.68 0.94 -6.81
CA HIS A 77 4.46 0.61 -7.99
C HIS A 77 3.99 -0.68 -8.67
N GLY A 78 4.32 -0.82 -9.97
CA GLY A 78 3.98 -1.95 -10.82
C GLY A 78 4.46 -3.33 -10.33
N ASN A 79 5.40 -3.35 -9.40
CA ASN A 79 5.94 -4.56 -8.76
C ASN A 79 5.32 -4.88 -7.39
N GLY A 80 4.21 -4.24 -7.03
CA GLY A 80 3.54 -4.43 -5.74
C GLY A 80 4.21 -3.76 -4.55
N LEU A 81 5.14 -2.82 -4.79
CA LEU A 81 5.75 -2.02 -3.72
C LEU A 81 4.85 -0.82 -3.41
N LEU A 82 4.30 -0.79 -2.19
CA LEU A 82 3.61 0.35 -1.61
C LEU A 82 4.63 1.21 -0.84
N ASP A 83 4.83 2.43 -1.30
CA ASP A 83 5.60 3.45 -0.60
C ASP A 83 4.65 4.50 -0.04
N MET A 84 4.78 4.83 1.25
CA MET A 84 3.84 5.75 1.89
C MET A 84 4.41 6.50 3.11
N PRO A 85 3.94 7.73 3.37
CA PRO A 85 4.28 8.45 4.58
C PRO A 85 3.46 7.99 5.79
N LEU A 86 4.13 7.74 6.92
CA LEU A 86 3.53 7.49 8.23
C LEU A 86 4.08 8.45 9.30
N ASN A 87 3.45 8.49 10.47
CA ASN A 87 4.06 9.08 11.67
C ASN A 87 5.29 8.26 12.08
N ARG A 88 6.38 8.91 12.49
CA ARG A 88 7.61 8.26 12.98
C ARG A 88 7.38 7.30 14.15
N GLN A 89 6.48 7.64 15.08
CA GLN A 89 6.13 6.79 16.21
C GLN A 89 5.44 5.50 15.72
N LEU A 90 4.45 5.66 14.86
CA LEU A 90 3.73 4.55 14.27
C LEU A 90 4.63 3.66 13.41
N LYS A 91 5.56 4.26 12.65
CA LYS A 91 6.59 3.52 11.93
C LYS A 91 7.46 2.68 12.87
N ALA A 92 7.86 3.23 14.02
CA ALA A 92 8.67 2.49 15.00
C ALA A 92 7.91 1.25 15.50
N THR A 93 6.64 1.39 15.86
CA THR A 93 5.78 0.25 16.27
C THR A 93 5.68 -0.80 15.17
N LEU A 94 5.40 -0.40 13.92
CA LEU A 94 5.26 -1.35 12.80
C LEU A 94 6.57 -2.06 12.43
N ILE A 95 7.72 -1.42 12.66
CA ILE A 95 9.04 -2.05 12.47
C ILE A 95 9.32 -3.04 13.61
N GLU A 96 9.01 -2.69 14.86
CA GLU A 96 9.18 -3.57 16.02
C GLU A 96 8.31 -4.83 15.93
N GLU A 97 7.10 -4.72 15.37
CA GLU A 97 6.20 -5.84 15.10
C GLU A 97 6.63 -6.70 13.88
N GLY A 98 7.68 -6.30 13.15
CA GLY A 98 8.24 -7.05 12.03
C GLY A 98 7.40 -7.01 10.75
N HIS A 99 6.44 -6.10 10.66
CA HIS A 99 5.46 -6.07 9.57
C HIS A 99 5.86 -5.20 8.38
N VAL A 100 6.90 -4.36 8.49
CA VAL A 100 7.27 -3.37 7.47
C VAL A 100 8.79 -3.17 7.39
N GLU A 101 9.33 -2.99 6.17
CA GLU A 101 10.73 -2.62 5.96
C GLU A 101 10.90 -1.08 5.91
N ASP A 102 12.02 -0.56 6.43
CA ASP A 102 12.37 0.86 6.35
C ASP A 102 12.51 1.32 4.89
N HIS A 103 11.92 2.48 4.56
CA HIS A 103 11.92 3.04 3.21
C HIS A 103 13.35 3.23 2.70
N HIS A 104 13.70 2.48 1.67
CA HIS A 104 15.09 2.27 1.26
C HIS A 104 15.84 3.56 0.87
N LEU A 105 15.12 4.64 0.57
CA LEU A 105 15.67 5.96 0.20
C LEU A 105 15.54 7.03 1.30
N LEU A 106 14.64 6.89 2.28
CA LEU A 106 14.30 7.95 3.25
C LEU A 106 14.27 7.43 4.70
N LYS A 107 15.39 6.83 5.11
CA LYS A 107 15.55 6.11 6.38
C LYS A 107 15.23 6.94 7.64
N ASN A 108 15.37 8.28 7.57
CA ASN A 108 15.11 9.18 8.70
C ASN A 108 13.79 9.95 8.61
N THR A 109 12.90 9.51 7.72
CA THR A 109 11.57 10.11 7.57
C THR A 109 10.49 9.13 8.05
N GLY A 110 9.26 9.62 8.12
CA GLY A 110 8.08 8.78 8.35
C GLY A 110 7.75 7.80 7.22
N TRP A 111 8.50 7.78 6.12
CA TRP A 111 8.21 6.91 4.98
C TRP A 111 8.52 5.44 5.28
N ILE A 112 7.67 4.56 4.79
CA ILE A 112 7.85 3.12 4.78
C ILE A 112 7.73 2.54 3.37
N SER A 113 8.27 1.34 3.19
CA SER A 113 8.14 0.53 1.97
C SER A 113 7.56 -0.83 2.34
N PHE A 114 6.45 -1.23 1.72
CA PHE A 114 5.76 -2.50 1.97
C PHE A 114 5.53 -3.26 0.66
N TYR A 115 5.98 -4.52 0.58
CA TYR A 115 5.78 -5.36 -0.59
C TYR A 115 4.55 -6.24 -0.42
N ILE A 116 3.63 -6.18 -1.38
CA ILE A 116 2.49 -7.09 -1.49
C ILE A 116 2.95 -8.36 -2.21
N ARG A 117 2.94 -9.50 -1.52
CA ARG A 117 3.36 -10.80 -2.08
C ARG A 117 2.26 -11.85 -2.01
N THR A 118 1.31 -11.67 -1.09
CA THR A 118 0.19 -12.56 -0.83
C THR A 118 -1.10 -11.79 -0.74
N GLU A 119 -2.24 -12.49 -0.83
CA GLU A 119 -3.55 -11.88 -0.60
C GLU A 119 -3.68 -11.28 0.82
N ARG A 120 -3.00 -11.88 1.82
CA ARG A 120 -2.97 -11.29 3.17
C ARG A 120 -2.30 -9.92 3.17
N ASP A 121 -1.24 -9.77 2.38
CA ASP A 121 -0.53 -8.49 2.24
C ASP A 121 -1.40 -7.43 1.57
N LYS A 122 -2.31 -7.81 0.66
CA LYS A 122 -3.30 -6.89 0.08
C LYS A 122 -4.16 -6.25 1.17
N HIS A 123 -4.72 -7.08 2.06
CA HIS A 123 -5.53 -6.59 3.16
C HIS A 123 -4.72 -5.73 4.14
N TYR A 124 -3.46 -6.11 4.38
CA TYR A 124 -2.58 -5.33 5.22
C TYR A 124 -2.22 -3.96 4.59
N ALA A 125 -1.97 -3.90 3.29
CA ALA A 125 -1.73 -2.66 2.55
C ALA A 125 -2.93 -1.69 2.66
N LEU A 126 -4.15 -2.19 2.57
CA LEU A 126 -5.37 -1.39 2.80
C LEU A 126 -5.42 -0.83 4.22
N GLN A 127 -5.06 -1.62 5.23
CA GLN A 127 -5.02 -1.16 6.62
C GLN A 127 -3.98 -0.05 6.80
N LEU A 128 -2.79 -0.20 6.22
CA LEU A 128 -1.76 0.84 6.25
C LEU A 128 -2.25 2.14 5.60
N LEU A 129 -2.81 2.07 4.40
CA LEU A 129 -3.37 3.24 3.70
C LEU A 129 -4.49 3.90 4.50
N ARG A 130 -5.36 3.10 5.14
CA ARG A 130 -6.45 3.60 5.99
C ARG A 130 -5.91 4.34 7.21
N LEU A 131 -4.81 3.86 7.78
CA LEU A 131 -4.14 4.50 8.89
C LEU A 131 -3.52 5.83 8.50
N ALA A 132 -2.86 5.91 7.34
CA ALA A 132 -2.38 7.19 6.80
C ALA A 132 -3.53 8.17 6.51
N TYR A 133 -4.63 7.69 5.92
CA TYR A 133 -5.83 8.49 5.67
C TYR A 133 -6.42 9.06 6.97
N LYS A 134 -6.62 8.21 7.99
CA LYS A 134 -7.12 8.62 9.31
C LYS A 134 -6.19 9.61 10.00
N TRP A 135 -4.89 9.34 10.01
CA TRP A 135 -3.89 10.24 10.59
C TRP A 135 -3.92 11.64 9.97
N ARG A 136 -4.26 11.74 8.67
CA ARG A 136 -4.45 13.03 8.00
C ARG A 136 -5.81 13.69 8.25
N GLY A 137 -6.67 13.10 9.08
CA GLY A 137 -8.01 13.60 9.40
C GLY A 137 -9.12 13.07 8.49
N GLY A 138 -8.83 12.03 7.70
CA GLY A 138 -9.83 11.35 6.88
C GLY A 138 -10.80 10.54 7.74
N THR A 139 -12.09 10.62 7.42
CA THR A 139 -13.13 9.77 8.01
C THR A 139 -13.71 8.89 6.92
N ILE A 140 -13.79 7.58 7.16
CA ILE A 140 -14.50 6.67 6.27
C ILE A 140 -15.93 6.59 6.82
N PRO A 141 -16.95 7.12 6.12
CA PRO A 141 -18.34 7.00 6.53
C PRO A 141 -18.68 5.52 6.72
N GLY A 142 -19.53 5.22 7.71
CA GLY A 142 -19.89 3.86 8.10
C GLY A 142 -20.06 2.91 6.91
N CYS A 143 -19.21 1.87 6.90
CA CYS A 143 -19.22 0.70 6.02
C CYS A 143 -19.84 0.88 4.62
N PHE A 144 -19.10 1.50 3.69
CA PHE A 144 -19.49 1.47 2.27
C PHE A 144 -19.28 0.08 1.62
N PHE A 145 -18.53 -0.83 2.29
CA PHE A 145 -18.34 -2.22 1.87
C PHE A 145 -18.34 -3.20 3.05
N ALA A 146 -19.50 -3.44 3.66
CA ALA A 146 -19.70 -4.64 4.48
C ALA A 146 -19.65 -5.95 3.63
N GLY A 147 -19.69 -5.84 2.30
CA GLY A 147 -19.92 -6.99 1.40
C GLY A 147 -18.71 -7.86 1.02
N ILE A 148 -17.50 -7.59 1.52
CA ILE A 148 -16.31 -8.43 1.24
C ILE A 148 -15.89 -9.23 2.48
N ALA A 149 -15.95 -8.64 3.68
CA ALA A 149 -15.68 -9.37 4.93
C ALA A 149 -16.73 -10.44 5.25
N ASP A 150 -18.01 -10.18 4.91
CA ASP A 150 -19.11 -11.11 5.22
C ASP A 150 -19.13 -12.36 4.32
N ARG A 151 -18.46 -12.33 3.16
CA ARG A 151 -18.43 -13.45 2.20
C ARG A 151 -17.42 -14.55 2.56
N ILE A 152 -16.48 -14.25 3.46
CA ILE A 152 -15.53 -15.22 4.02
C ILE A 152 -16.13 -15.94 5.25
N SER A 153 -17.24 -15.43 5.80
CA SER A 153 -17.87 -16.00 7.00
C SER A 153 -18.82 -17.16 6.74
N SER A 154 -19.18 -17.46 5.49
CA SER A 154 -20.23 -18.45 5.18
C SER A 154 -19.75 -19.80 4.63
N ASP A 155 -18.44 -20.02 4.45
CA ASP A 155 -17.93 -21.29 3.92
C ASP A 155 -17.06 -22.07 4.93
N HIS A 156 -17.71 -23.07 5.52
CA HIS A 156 -17.20 -24.31 6.10
C HIS A 156 -15.94 -24.34 7.02
N SER A 157 -16.26 -24.57 8.31
CA SER A 157 -15.70 -25.59 9.21
C SER A 157 -14.17 -25.76 9.34
N GLY A 158 -13.67 -25.39 10.52
CA GLY A 158 -12.66 -26.20 11.21
C GLY A 158 -11.21 -26.00 10.78
N VAL A 159 -10.70 -24.76 10.84
CA VAL A 159 -9.25 -24.52 10.89
C VAL A 159 -8.98 -23.43 11.94
N ASN A 160 -8.04 -23.72 12.84
CA ASN A 160 -7.57 -22.84 13.91
C ASN A 160 -7.37 -21.40 13.42
N LYS A 161 -8.07 -20.47 14.06
CA LYS A 161 -7.91 -19.02 13.93
C LYS A 161 -6.63 -18.63 14.68
N PRO A 162 -5.56 -18.11 14.03
CA PRO A 162 -4.49 -17.46 14.75
C PRO A 162 -4.78 -15.96 14.82
N ASP A 163 -4.86 -15.47 16.04
CA ASP A 163 -4.70 -14.08 16.52
C ASP A 163 -4.81 -12.98 15.46
N PHE A 164 -6.05 -12.66 15.13
CA PHE A 164 -6.41 -11.35 14.62
C PHE A 164 -6.03 -10.31 15.68
N ILE A 165 -5.22 -9.32 15.29
CA ILE A 165 -4.98 -8.09 16.04
C ILE A 165 -6.33 -7.60 16.59
N GLY A 166 -6.39 -7.37 17.91
CA GLY A 166 -7.60 -6.99 18.63
C GLY A 166 -8.28 -5.74 18.07
N PRO A 167 -9.52 -5.45 18.52
CA PRO A 167 -10.30 -4.32 18.04
C PRO A 167 -9.52 -2.99 18.13
N PHE A 168 -9.66 -2.18 17.08
CA PHE A 168 -9.01 -0.86 16.91
C PHE A 168 -9.19 0.11 18.09
N SER A 169 -10.07 -0.16 19.05
CA SER A 169 -10.25 0.60 20.28
C SER A 169 -9.03 0.59 21.21
N ASN A 170 -8.02 -0.26 20.94
CA ASN A 170 -6.90 -0.49 21.84
C ASN A 170 -5.58 0.16 21.39
N TRP A 171 -5.60 0.98 20.34
CA TRP A 171 -4.41 1.68 19.86
C TRP A 171 -4.39 3.11 20.44
N PRO A 172 -3.25 3.60 20.96
CA PRO A 172 -3.16 4.93 21.52
C PRO A 172 -3.39 6.01 20.44
N GLU A 173 -4.14 7.06 20.82
CA GLU A 173 -4.49 8.24 20.00
C GLU A 173 -3.27 9.02 19.48
#